data_AF-C2E4T5-F1
#
_entry.id   AF-C2E4T5-F1
#
_cell.length_a   1.000
_cell.length_b   1.000
_cell.length_c   1.000
_cell.angle_alpha   90.00
_cell.angle_beta   90.00
_cell.angle_gamma   90.00
#
_symmetry.space_group_name_H-M   'P 1'
#
loop_
_entity.id
_entity.type
_entity.pdbx_description
1 polymer ?
#
loop_
_entity_poly.entity_id
_entity_poly.type
_entity_poly.pdbx_seq_one_letter_code
_entity_poly.pdbx_strand_id
1 'polypeptide(L)'
;MGIVEQHIKMAKKHNKIIGKKYKTEIKHSAIQSKIFTNASEVKYTGNNYPILSFKNIDSAHAGISLKEKDSNLKVTILNFANYTIPGGGYLHGALAQEEVLCHQSDLYQVLTKFSQYYSWNQMNLNQNLYEHRALYTPNIVFTNLDGSFVNTLDVITCAAPCYTIAKHTNISYEKACIVLKKKMEFVKNIAEYERVDKLILGAWGSWRI
;
A
#
# COMPACT_ATOMS: atom_id res chain seq x y z
N MET A 1 14.27 27.74 0.04
CA MET A 1 13.62 26.66 0.81
C MET A 1 13.87 25.36 0.06
N GLY A 2 14.57 24.39 0.65
CA GLY A 2 14.94 23.15 -0.05
C GLY A 2 13.72 22.30 -0.42
N ILE A 3 13.81 21.50 -1.48
CA ILE A 3 12.71 20.67 -1.99
C ILE A 3 12.17 19.70 -0.92
N VAL A 4 13.04 19.12 -0.10
CA VAL A 4 12.66 18.24 1.03
C VAL A 4 11.86 19.01 2.08
N GLU A 5 12.25 20.25 2.38
CA GLU A 5 11.57 21.08 3.37
C GLU A 5 10.15 21.47 2.89
N GLN A 6 9.97 21.66 1.58
CA GLN A 6 8.66 21.88 0.96
C GLN A 6 7.76 20.65 1.15
N HIS A 7 8.28 19.44 0.89
CA HIS A 7 7.50 18.21 1.06
C HIS A 7 7.12 17.96 2.52
N ILE A 8 8.02 18.22 3.47
CA ILE A 8 7.72 18.13 4.90
C ILE A 8 6.58 19.10 5.27
N LYS A 9 6.61 20.34 4.77
CA LYS A 9 5.54 21.32 5.00
C LYS A 9 4.23 20.86 4.38
N MET A 10 4.28 20.30 3.17
CA MET A 10 3.14 19.73 2.48
C MET A 10 2.52 18.57 3.27
N ALA A 11 3.33 17.63 3.76
CA ALA A 11 2.88 16.46 4.53
C ALA A 11 2.22 16.88 5.85
N LYS A 12 2.84 17.84 6.57
CA LYS A 12 2.26 18.39 7.81
C LYS A 12 0.93 19.09 7.57
N LYS A 13 0.83 19.91 6.51
CA LYS A 13 -0.41 20.60 6.13
C LYS A 13 -1.50 19.59 5.75
N HIS A 14 -1.17 18.65 4.87
CA HIS A 14 -2.07 17.58 4.44
C HIS A 14 -2.59 16.77 5.63
N ASN A 15 -1.69 16.31 6.51
CA ASN A 15 -2.06 15.53 7.70
C ASN A 15 -3.04 16.29 8.62
N LYS A 16 -2.86 17.60 8.79
CA LYS A 16 -3.77 18.45 9.58
C LYS A 16 -5.16 18.57 8.93
N ILE A 17 -5.22 18.76 7.62
CA ILE A 17 -6.48 18.91 6.88
C ILE A 17 -7.26 17.61 6.92
N ILE A 18 -6.64 16.50 6.49
CA ILE A 18 -7.29 15.20 6.36
C ILE A 18 -7.71 14.65 7.72
N GLY A 19 -6.82 14.71 8.73
CA GLY A 19 -7.13 14.25 10.09
C GLY A 19 -8.28 15.01 10.75
N LYS A 20 -8.54 16.26 10.33
CA LYS A 20 -9.70 17.03 10.79
C LYS A 20 -10.95 16.71 9.98
N LYS A 21 -10.85 16.69 8.65
CA LYS A 21 -12.00 16.63 7.74
C LYS A 21 -12.61 15.23 7.66
N TYR A 22 -11.77 14.19 7.60
CA TYR A 22 -12.19 12.80 7.34
C TYR A 22 -12.09 11.91 8.57
N LYS A 23 -12.26 12.49 9.77
CA LYS A 23 -12.07 11.79 11.06
C LYS A 23 -12.95 10.54 11.18
N THR A 24 -14.17 10.59 10.66
CA THR A 24 -15.14 9.49 10.73
C THR A 24 -14.76 8.38 9.77
N GLU A 25 -14.41 8.74 8.54
CA GLU A 25 -13.98 7.87 7.46
C GLU A 25 -12.70 7.13 7.85
N ILE A 26 -11.69 7.84 8.35
CA ILE A 26 -10.46 7.25 8.89
C ILE A 26 -10.77 6.19 9.94
N LYS A 27 -11.70 6.49 10.87
CA LYS A 27 -12.10 5.54 11.92
C LYS A 27 -12.80 4.33 11.32
N HIS A 28 -13.68 4.54 10.34
CA HIS A 28 -14.43 3.47 9.68
C HIS A 28 -13.51 2.53 8.90
N SER A 29 -12.65 3.09 8.04
CA SER A 29 -11.67 2.34 7.25
C SER A 29 -10.68 1.59 8.15
N ALA A 30 -10.26 2.17 9.27
CA ALA A 30 -9.44 1.48 10.27
C ALA A 30 -10.18 0.29 10.92
N ILE A 31 -11.45 0.43 11.28
CA ILE A 31 -12.25 -0.66 11.87
C ILE A 31 -12.48 -1.80 10.86
N GLN A 32 -12.71 -1.46 9.60
CA GLN A 32 -12.97 -2.45 8.54
C GLN A 32 -11.70 -3.11 7.99
N SER A 33 -10.52 -2.56 8.30
CA SER A 33 -9.25 -3.12 7.85
C SER A 33 -8.98 -4.47 8.49
N LYS A 34 -8.29 -5.34 7.74
CA LYS A 34 -7.91 -6.68 8.18
C LYS A 34 -6.41 -6.86 8.08
N ILE A 35 -5.84 -7.50 9.10
CA ILE A 35 -4.45 -7.96 9.06
C ILE A 35 -4.45 -9.38 8.51
N PHE A 36 -3.67 -9.60 7.46
CA PHE A 36 -3.39 -10.91 6.91
C PHE A 36 -1.98 -11.36 7.32
N THR A 37 -1.87 -12.58 7.83
CA THR A 37 -0.60 -13.28 8.11
C THR A 37 -0.46 -14.57 7.29
N ASN A 38 -1.58 -15.00 6.70
CA ASN A 38 -1.71 -16.02 5.69
C ASN A 38 -2.88 -15.63 4.78
N ALA A 39 -2.88 -16.12 3.56
CA ALA A 39 -4.01 -15.99 2.65
C ALA A 39 -4.08 -17.28 1.85
N SER A 40 -5.13 -18.06 2.11
CA SER A 40 -5.35 -19.32 1.41
C SER A 40 -5.62 -19.05 -0.06
N GLU A 41 -5.09 -19.91 -0.93
CA GLU A 41 -5.37 -19.84 -2.35
C GLU A 41 -6.86 -20.03 -2.60
N VAL A 42 -7.46 -19.13 -3.37
CA VAL A 42 -8.82 -19.31 -3.86
C VAL A 42 -8.74 -20.17 -5.13
N LYS A 43 -9.24 -21.41 -5.06
CA LYS A 43 -9.28 -22.30 -6.23
C LYS A 43 -10.27 -21.75 -7.25
N TYR A 44 -9.76 -21.10 -8.28
CA TYR A 44 -10.55 -20.67 -9.41
C TYR A 44 -10.78 -21.84 -10.37
N THR A 45 -12.05 -22.23 -10.56
CA THR A 45 -12.44 -23.35 -11.43
C THR A 45 -13.07 -22.90 -12.75
N GLY A 46 -13.07 -21.60 -13.03
CA GLY A 46 -13.60 -21.03 -14.28
C GLY A 46 -12.54 -20.90 -15.38
N ASN A 47 -12.99 -20.47 -16.55
CA ASN A 47 -12.14 -20.25 -17.73
C ASN A 47 -11.86 -18.76 -18.01
N ASN A 48 -12.22 -17.83 -17.10
CA ASN A 48 -11.91 -16.41 -17.29
C ASN A 48 -10.55 -16.09 -16.68
N TYR A 49 -9.65 -15.62 -17.53
CA TYR A 49 -8.32 -15.15 -17.12
C TYR A 49 -8.31 -13.63 -16.93
N PRO A 50 -7.50 -13.11 -15.99
CA PRO A 50 -7.37 -11.67 -15.81
C PRO A 50 -6.75 -11.03 -17.06
N ILE A 51 -7.32 -9.89 -17.48
CA ILE A 51 -6.74 -9.06 -18.54
C ILE A 51 -5.66 -8.18 -17.93
N LEU A 52 -4.43 -8.29 -18.45
CA LEU A 52 -3.30 -7.47 -18.02
C LEU A 52 -3.17 -6.22 -18.90
N SER A 53 -2.93 -5.06 -18.29
CA SER A 53 -2.67 -3.80 -18.98
C SER A 53 -1.50 -3.10 -18.32
N PHE A 54 -0.58 -2.58 -19.14
CA PHE A 54 0.57 -1.78 -18.70
C PHE A 54 0.35 -0.33 -19.10
N LYS A 55 0.49 0.59 -18.14
CA LYS A 55 0.28 2.03 -18.36
C LYS A 55 1.33 2.83 -17.60
N ASN A 56 1.80 3.92 -18.20
CA ASN A 56 2.67 4.88 -17.53
C ASN A 56 1.83 5.93 -16.80
N ILE A 57 1.33 5.56 -15.62
CA ILE A 57 0.45 6.37 -14.76
C ILE A 57 0.70 5.96 -13.31
N ASP A 58 0.58 6.88 -12.36
CA ASP A 58 0.68 6.53 -10.94
C ASP A 58 -0.54 5.74 -10.44
N SER A 59 -0.36 5.05 -9.31
CA SER A 59 -1.34 4.11 -8.78
C SER A 59 -2.69 4.76 -8.44
N ALA A 60 -2.68 5.99 -7.91
CA ALA A 60 -3.90 6.69 -7.51
C ALA A 60 -4.72 7.07 -8.75
N HIS A 61 -4.10 7.73 -9.73
CA HIS A 61 -4.81 8.11 -10.96
C HIS A 61 -5.28 6.87 -11.75
N ALA A 62 -4.51 5.78 -11.77
CA ALA A 62 -4.96 4.52 -12.36
C ALA A 62 -6.26 4.02 -11.71
N GLY A 63 -6.29 3.97 -10.37
CA GLY A 63 -7.47 3.51 -9.62
C GLY A 63 -8.68 4.43 -9.79
N ILE A 64 -8.48 5.75 -9.68
CA ILE A 64 -9.52 6.76 -9.87
C ILE A 64 -10.12 6.66 -11.28
N SER A 65 -9.29 6.56 -12.32
CA SER A 65 -9.76 6.46 -13.71
C SER A 65 -10.61 5.22 -14.00
N LEU A 66 -10.43 4.12 -13.24
CA LEU A 66 -11.27 2.94 -13.33
C LEU A 66 -12.60 3.16 -12.61
N LYS A 67 -12.58 3.77 -11.42
CA LYS A 67 -13.79 4.13 -10.67
C LYS A 67 -14.66 5.16 -11.39
N GLU A 68 -14.07 6.07 -12.14
CA GLU A 68 -14.80 7.04 -12.96
C GLU A 68 -15.54 6.37 -14.12
N LYS A 69 -15.02 5.26 -14.64
CA LYS A 69 -15.68 4.47 -15.69
C LYS A 69 -16.78 3.58 -15.16
N ASP A 70 -16.58 3.02 -13.96
CA ASP A 70 -17.58 2.25 -13.25
C ASP A 70 -17.35 2.36 -11.74
N SER A 71 -18.25 3.10 -11.09
CA SER A 71 -18.19 3.41 -9.66
C SER A 71 -18.45 2.19 -8.79
N ASN A 72 -19.06 1.12 -9.32
CA ASN A 72 -19.35 -0.10 -8.59
C ASN A 72 -18.14 -1.03 -8.49
N LEU A 73 -17.10 -0.82 -9.31
CA LEU A 73 -15.90 -1.66 -9.27
C LEU A 73 -15.21 -1.58 -7.92
N LYS A 74 -14.83 -2.74 -7.40
CA LYS A 74 -13.92 -2.86 -6.27
C LYS A 74 -12.48 -2.76 -6.76
N VAL A 75 -11.96 -1.54 -6.75
CA VAL A 75 -10.61 -1.20 -7.20
C VAL A 75 -9.67 -1.14 -6.00
N THR A 76 -8.56 -1.88 -6.08
CA THR A 76 -7.57 -1.96 -5.00
C THR A 76 -6.18 -1.61 -5.50
N ILE A 77 -5.46 -0.78 -4.73
CA ILE A 77 -4.06 -0.43 -5.00
C ILE A 77 -3.13 -1.24 -4.10
N LEU A 78 -2.04 -1.76 -4.66
CA LEU A 78 -0.91 -2.23 -3.85
C LEU A 78 -0.04 -1.04 -3.41
N ASN A 79 -0.06 -0.71 -2.12
CA ASN A 79 0.89 0.21 -1.50
C ASN A 79 2.24 -0.51 -1.30
N PHE A 80 3.32 0.09 -1.83
CA PHE A 80 4.69 -0.41 -1.72
C PHE A 80 5.27 -0.07 -0.35
N ALA A 81 4.70 -0.72 0.66
CA ALA A 81 4.82 -0.30 2.04
C ALA A 81 6.25 -0.42 2.59
N ASN A 82 6.59 0.52 3.45
CA ASN A 82 7.62 0.31 4.45
C ASN A 82 7.16 -0.74 5.46
N TYR A 83 8.03 -1.69 5.77
CA TYR A 83 7.67 -2.80 6.67
C TYR A 83 7.44 -2.36 8.12
N THR A 84 8.17 -1.34 8.59
CA THR A 84 8.26 -1.00 10.01
C THR A 84 7.67 0.36 10.38
N ILE A 85 7.48 1.26 9.41
CA ILE A 85 7.02 2.63 9.63
C ILE A 85 5.78 2.92 8.77
N PRO A 86 4.64 3.30 9.37
CA PRO A 86 3.45 3.66 8.59
C PRO A 86 3.72 4.86 7.69
N GLY A 87 3.49 4.71 6.38
CA GLY A 87 3.72 5.77 5.40
C GLY A 87 5.21 6.09 5.17
N GLY A 88 6.12 5.22 5.61
CA GLY A 88 7.56 5.36 5.36
C GLY A 88 8.12 6.73 5.73
N GLY A 89 8.67 7.42 4.74
CA GLY A 89 9.27 8.74 4.85
C GLY A 89 8.31 9.92 4.66
N TYR A 90 7.00 9.71 4.68
CA TYR A 90 5.98 10.73 4.37
C TYR A 90 6.18 12.03 5.15
N LEU A 91 6.35 11.95 6.48
CA LEU A 91 6.58 13.14 7.32
C LEU A 91 8.00 13.72 7.19
N HIS A 92 8.90 13.01 6.52
CA HIS A 92 10.30 13.37 6.30
C HIS A 92 10.57 13.85 4.87
N GLY A 93 9.53 14.02 4.05
CA GLY A 93 9.63 14.60 2.72
C GLY A 93 10.10 13.65 1.61
N ALA A 94 10.07 12.33 1.87
CA ALA A 94 10.25 11.33 0.83
C ALA A 94 9.05 11.32 -0.14
N LEU A 95 9.29 10.88 -1.37
CA LEU A 95 8.30 10.83 -2.45
C LEU A 95 8.35 9.48 -3.20
N ALA A 96 8.58 8.38 -2.50
CA ALA A 96 8.33 7.08 -3.12
C ALA A 96 6.81 6.82 -3.18
N GLN A 97 6.41 5.70 -3.77
CA GLN A 97 5.00 5.44 -4.07
C GLN A 97 4.11 5.45 -2.81
N GLU A 98 4.58 4.91 -1.69
CA GLU A 98 3.83 4.94 -0.42
C GLU A 98 3.59 6.38 0.06
N GLU A 99 4.63 7.22 0.04
CA GLU A 99 4.52 8.61 0.50
C GLU A 99 3.61 9.43 -0.41
N VAL A 100 3.65 9.18 -1.72
CA VAL A 100 2.73 9.80 -2.69
C VAL A 100 1.30 9.40 -2.41
N LEU A 101 1.02 8.11 -2.15
CA LEU A 101 -0.32 7.67 -1.74
C LEU A 101 -0.75 8.36 -0.43
N CYS A 102 0.15 8.51 0.53
CA CYS A 102 -0.10 9.23 1.78
C CYS A 102 -0.38 10.73 1.59
N HIS A 103 0.14 11.34 0.52
CA HIS A 103 -0.14 12.73 0.15
C HIS A 103 -1.46 12.94 -0.59
N GLN A 104 -2.01 11.87 -1.17
CA GLN A 104 -3.21 11.90 -1.99
C GLN A 104 -4.42 11.26 -1.30
N SER A 105 -4.28 10.81 -0.05
CA SER A 105 -5.34 10.09 0.64
C SER A 105 -5.25 10.14 2.17
N ASP A 106 -6.25 9.58 2.85
CA ASP A 106 -6.23 9.39 4.30
C ASP A 106 -5.46 8.14 4.78
N LEU A 107 -4.73 7.46 3.87
CA LEU A 107 -4.02 6.21 4.14
C LEU A 107 -3.06 6.33 5.32
N TYR A 108 -2.26 7.40 5.40
CA TYR A 108 -1.33 7.60 6.52
C TYR A 108 -2.07 7.59 7.87
N GLN A 109 -3.18 8.32 7.96
CA GLN A 109 -3.95 8.43 9.20
C GLN A 109 -4.56 7.08 9.60
N VAL A 110 -4.98 6.27 8.62
CA VAL A 110 -5.46 4.91 8.88
C VAL A 110 -4.32 3.99 9.32
N LEU A 111 -3.18 3.98 8.62
CA LEU A 111 -2.02 3.15 8.96
C LEU A 111 -1.50 3.43 10.37
N THR A 112 -1.50 4.68 10.83
CA THR A 112 -1.09 5.02 12.22
C THR A 112 -1.97 4.38 13.31
N LYS A 113 -3.16 3.87 12.98
CA LYS A 113 -4.00 3.13 13.93
C LYS A 113 -3.51 1.70 14.18
N PHE A 114 -2.61 1.18 13.35
CA PHE A 114 -2.08 -0.18 13.43
C PHE A 114 -0.71 -0.22 14.12
N SER A 115 -0.53 0.51 15.22
CA SER A 115 0.75 0.57 15.95
C SER A 115 1.30 -0.81 16.31
N GLN A 116 0.44 -1.72 16.79
CA GLN A 116 0.83 -3.09 17.13
C GLN A 116 1.33 -3.89 15.93
N TYR A 117 0.76 -3.69 14.74
CA TYR A 117 1.22 -4.33 13.50
C TYR A 117 2.67 -3.93 13.20
N TYR A 118 2.96 -2.63 13.26
CA TYR A 118 4.31 -2.10 12.98
C TYR A 118 5.31 -2.44 14.09
N SER A 119 4.91 -2.39 15.37
CA SER A 119 5.77 -2.82 16.49
C SER A 119 6.16 -4.29 16.37
N TRP A 120 5.22 -5.16 15.98
CA TRP A 120 5.53 -6.56 15.72
C TRP A 120 6.51 -6.70 14.55
N ASN A 121 6.28 -6.00 13.44
CA ASN A 121 7.16 -6.04 12.28
C ASN A 121 8.60 -5.59 12.62
N GLN A 122 8.75 -4.55 13.46
CA GLN A 122 10.06 -4.08 13.93
C GLN A 122 10.85 -5.16 14.68
N MET A 123 10.17 -6.04 15.41
CA MET A 123 10.78 -7.17 16.11
C MET A 123 11.03 -8.39 15.20
N ASN A 124 10.44 -8.42 13.99
CA ASN A 124 10.39 -9.58 13.11
C ASN A 124 10.81 -9.22 11.68
N LEU A 125 12.05 -8.77 11.52
CA LEU A 125 12.60 -8.32 10.23
C LEU A 125 12.91 -9.47 9.26
N ASN A 126 13.09 -10.69 9.77
CA ASN A 126 13.44 -11.87 8.97
C ASN A 126 14.60 -11.59 8.00
N GLN A 127 15.73 -11.08 8.54
CA GLN A 127 16.90 -10.70 7.73
C GLN A 127 16.58 -9.73 6.57
N ASN A 128 15.60 -8.83 6.77
CA ASN A 128 15.08 -7.88 5.78
C ASN A 128 14.38 -8.53 4.57
N LEU A 129 14.11 -9.84 4.61
CA LEU A 129 13.17 -10.49 3.70
C LEU A 129 11.71 -10.20 4.10
N TYR A 130 11.51 -9.87 5.39
CA TYR A 130 10.23 -9.57 6.02
C TYR A 130 9.23 -10.71 5.98
N GLU A 131 8.25 -10.70 6.87
CA GLU A 131 7.24 -11.74 6.94
C GLU A 131 6.10 -11.53 5.93
N HIS A 132 5.32 -12.57 5.68
CA HIS A 132 4.09 -12.52 4.87
C HIS A 132 2.97 -11.86 5.66
N ARG A 133 3.05 -10.54 5.77
CA ARG A 133 2.09 -9.72 6.49
C ARG A 133 1.63 -8.57 5.63
N ALA A 134 0.33 -8.32 5.64
CA ALA A 134 -0.29 -7.23 4.92
C ALA A 134 -1.49 -6.68 5.68
N LEU A 135 -1.78 -5.41 5.44
CA LEU A 135 -3.05 -4.79 5.80
C LEU A 135 -3.88 -4.67 4.52
N TYR A 136 -5.11 -5.15 4.55
CA TYR A 136 -6.11 -4.77 3.58
C TYR A 136 -7.02 -3.72 4.23
N THR A 137 -7.11 -2.55 3.61
CA THR A 137 -7.84 -1.41 4.13
C THR A 137 -8.84 -0.94 3.08
N PRO A 138 -10.15 -1.16 3.32
CA PRO A 138 -11.17 -0.69 2.40
C PRO A 138 -11.44 0.80 2.59
N ASN A 139 -12.05 1.42 1.57
CA ASN A 139 -12.62 2.77 1.65
C ASN A 139 -11.60 3.86 2.06
N ILE A 140 -10.37 3.80 1.57
CA ILE A 140 -9.41 4.90 1.71
C ILE A 140 -9.91 6.09 0.89
N VAL A 141 -9.97 7.25 1.53
CA VAL A 141 -10.45 8.49 0.92
C VAL A 141 -9.30 9.15 0.18
N PHE A 142 -9.42 9.26 -1.14
CA PHE A 142 -8.49 10.00 -1.98
C PHE A 142 -8.95 11.45 -2.14
N THR A 143 -7.99 12.38 -2.07
CA THR A 143 -8.23 13.81 -2.04
C THR A 143 -7.20 14.60 -2.83
N ASN A 144 -7.58 15.79 -3.27
CA ASN A 144 -6.59 16.80 -3.69
C ASN A 144 -5.82 17.33 -2.47
N LEU A 145 -4.73 18.07 -2.70
CA LEU A 145 -3.88 18.63 -1.64
C LEU A 145 -4.60 19.63 -0.70
N ASP A 146 -5.72 20.21 -1.15
CA ASP A 146 -6.59 21.07 -0.34
C ASP A 146 -7.58 20.29 0.54
N GLY A 147 -7.59 18.96 0.41
CA GLY A 147 -8.48 18.04 1.09
C GLY A 147 -9.86 17.93 0.45
N SER A 148 -10.08 18.41 -0.77
CA SER A 148 -11.31 18.13 -1.52
C SER A 148 -11.38 16.65 -1.91
N PHE A 149 -12.57 16.06 -1.76
CA PHE A 149 -12.81 14.64 -2.04
C PHE A 149 -12.65 14.37 -3.54
N VAL A 150 -11.97 13.28 -3.89
CA VAL A 150 -11.82 12.80 -5.27
C VAL A 150 -12.53 11.47 -5.46
N ASN A 151 -12.14 10.44 -4.70
CA ASN A 151 -12.75 9.11 -4.77
C ASN A 151 -12.49 8.29 -3.51
N THR A 152 -13.02 7.06 -3.47
CA THR A 152 -12.63 6.03 -2.50
C THR A 152 -12.10 4.80 -3.21
N LEU A 153 -10.99 4.26 -2.72
CA LEU A 153 -10.37 3.04 -3.23
C LEU A 153 -9.95 2.15 -2.06
N ASP A 154 -9.76 0.87 -2.32
CA ASP A 154 -9.17 -0.03 -1.34
C ASP A 154 -7.65 -0.07 -1.49
N VAL A 155 -6.94 -0.42 -0.42
CA VAL A 155 -5.47 -0.52 -0.42
C VAL A 155 -5.01 -1.80 0.25
N ILE A 156 -4.14 -2.55 -0.44
CA ILE A 156 -3.31 -3.59 0.18
C ILE A 156 -1.97 -2.96 0.51
N THR A 157 -1.64 -2.86 1.79
CA THR A 157 -0.35 -2.40 2.30
C THR A 157 0.53 -3.60 2.61
N CYS A 158 1.53 -3.86 1.77
CA CYS A 158 2.46 -4.97 1.93
C CYS A 158 3.88 -4.58 1.54
N ALA A 159 4.86 -4.97 2.35
CA ALA A 159 6.27 -4.67 2.10
C ALA A 159 6.96 -5.77 1.28
N ALA A 160 7.63 -5.36 0.21
CA ALA A 160 8.54 -6.22 -0.54
C ALA A 160 9.82 -6.49 0.28
N PRO A 161 10.53 -7.61 0.04
CA PRO A 161 11.86 -7.84 0.61
C PRO A 161 12.82 -6.68 0.31
N CYS A 162 13.64 -6.29 1.29
CA CYS A 162 14.67 -5.27 1.12
C CYS A 162 16.03 -5.94 0.84
N TYR A 163 16.24 -6.37 -0.40
CA TYR A 163 17.44 -7.12 -0.78
C TYR A 163 18.74 -6.33 -0.60
N THR A 164 18.71 -5.01 -0.72
CA THR A 164 19.90 -4.17 -0.48
C THR A 164 20.50 -4.32 0.89
N ILE A 165 19.68 -4.64 1.89
CA ILE A 165 20.14 -4.89 3.25
C ILE A 165 20.35 -6.40 3.43
N ALA A 166 19.43 -7.23 2.95
CA ALA A 166 19.49 -8.69 3.11
C ALA A 166 20.76 -9.32 2.48
N LYS A 167 21.29 -8.76 1.38
CA LYS A 167 22.52 -9.26 0.75
C LYS A 167 23.73 -9.23 1.69
N HIS A 168 23.71 -8.38 2.72
CA HIS A 168 24.76 -8.29 3.74
C HIS A 168 24.62 -9.32 4.86
N THR A 169 23.59 -10.18 4.82
CA THR A 169 23.34 -11.24 5.80
C THR A 169 23.37 -12.64 5.17
N ASN A 170 24.25 -12.86 4.19
CA ASN A 170 24.41 -14.15 3.46
C ASN A 170 23.13 -14.66 2.75
N ILE A 171 22.17 -13.78 2.47
CA ILE A 171 21.00 -14.14 1.67
C ILE A 171 21.35 -14.02 0.18
N SER A 172 21.20 -15.11 -0.57
CA SER A 172 21.36 -15.08 -2.02
C SER A 172 20.24 -14.29 -2.70
N TYR A 173 20.55 -13.70 -3.85
CA TYR A 173 19.55 -13.04 -4.69
C TYR A 173 18.40 -13.99 -5.05
N GLU A 174 18.71 -15.24 -5.41
CA GLU A 174 17.73 -16.27 -5.74
C GLU A 174 16.74 -16.51 -4.59
N LYS A 175 17.23 -16.61 -3.34
CA LYS A 175 16.36 -16.74 -2.16
C LYS A 175 15.44 -15.53 -1.99
N ALA A 176 15.95 -14.32 -2.22
CA ALA A 176 15.14 -13.10 -2.17
C ALA A 176 14.05 -13.10 -3.27
N CYS A 177 14.39 -13.54 -4.50
CA CYS A 177 13.42 -13.70 -5.59
C CYS A 177 12.33 -14.72 -5.27
N ILE A 178 12.68 -15.86 -4.67
CA ILE A 178 11.71 -16.87 -4.22
C ILE A 178 10.77 -16.29 -3.17
N VAL A 179 11.28 -15.53 -2.19
CA VAL A 179 10.43 -14.88 -1.19
C VAL A 179 9.54 -13.82 -1.83
N LEU A 180 10.06 -13.00 -2.75
CA LEU A 180 9.26 -12.01 -3.47
C LEU A 180 8.13 -12.67 -4.27
N LYS A 181 8.41 -13.79 -4.96
CA LYS A 181 7.38 -14.55 -5.69
C LYS A 181 6.26 -15.03 -4.76
N LYS A 182 6.62 -15.65 -3.62
CA LYS A 182 5.64 -16.08 -2.61
C LYS A 182 4.84 -14.90 -2.03
N LYS A 183 5.47 -13.74 -1.88
CA LYS A 183 4.79 -12.49 -1.48
C LYS A 183 3.83 -11.97 -2.55
N MET A 184 4.16 -12.08 -3.83
CA MET A 184 3.24 -11.74 -4.93
C MET A 184 2.01 -12.66 -4.91
N GLU A 185 2.21 -13.97 -4.70
CA GLU A 185 1.12 -14.94 -4.53
C GLU A 185 0.26 -14.59 -3.30
N PHE A 186 0.89 -14.23 -2.18
CA PHE A 186 0.17 -13.78 -0.97
C PHE A 186 -0.70 -12.54 -1.22
N VAL A 187 -0.17 -11.51 -1.89
CA VAL A 187 -0.95 -10.30 -2.25
C VAL A 187 -2.10 -10.64 -3.20
N LYS A 188 -1.85 -11.49 -4.21
CA LYS A 188 -2.89 -11.99 -5.10
C LYS A 188 -4.01 -12.68 -4.33
N ASN A 189 -3.67 -13.59 -3.41
CA ASN A 189 -4.65 -14.34 -2.64
C ASN A 189 -5.49 -13.41 -1.73
N ILE A 190 -4.91 -12.34 -1.18
CA ILE A 190 -5.67 -11.31 -0.46
C ILE A 190 -6.68 -10.63 -1.38
N ALA A 191 -6.25 -10.22 -2.58
CA ALA A 191 -7.13 -9.56 -3.54
C ALA A 191 -8.29 -10.48 -3.97
N GLU A 192 -8.03 -11.78 -4.18
CA GLU A 192 -9.07 -12.78 -4.49
C GLU A 192 -10.01 -13.02 -3.31
N TYR A 193 -9.48 -13.16 -2.10
CA TYR A 193 -10.26 -13.33 -0.87
C TYR A 193 -11.20 -12.14 -0.64
N GLU A 194 -10.72 -10.92 -0.87
CA GLU A 194 -11.51 -9.70 -0.76
C GLU A 194 -12.36 -9.42 -2.01
N ARG A 195 -12.36 -10.31 -3.02
CA ARG A 195 -13.16 -10.19 -4.26
C ARG A 195 -12.92 -8.87 -5.00
N VAL A 196 -11.65 -8.52 -5.18
CA VAL A 196 -11.21 -7.33 -5.91
C VAL A 196 -11.48 -7.52 -7.41
N ASP A 197 -12.16 -6.55 -8.05
CA ASP A 197 -12.43 -6.57 -9.48
C ASP A 197 -11.23 -6.11 -10.31
N LYS A 198 -10.52 -5.08 -9.82
CA LYS A 198 -9.37 -4.46 -10.47
C LYS A 198 -8.26 -4.22 -9.46
N LEU A 199 -7.14 -4.93 -9.64
CA LEU A 199 -5.95 -4.76 -8.83
C LEU A 199 -4.91 -3.89 -9.56
N ILE A 200 -4.55 -2.76 -8.97
CA ILE A 200 -3.49 -1.87 -9.45
C ILE A 200 -2.16 -2.31 -8.84
N LEU A 201 -1.26 -2.75 -9.70
CA LEU A 201 0.10 -3.20 -9.37
C LEU A 201 1.13 -2.22 -9.93
N GLY A 202 2.41 -2.55 -9.76
CA GLY A 202 3.52 -1.85 -10.38
C GLY A 202 4.87 -2.45 -9.99
N ALA A 203 5.94 -1.67 -10.10
CA ALA A 203 7.32 -2.10 -9.83
C ALA A 203 7.62 -2.22 -8.32
N TRP A 204 6.90 -3.10 -7.63
CA TRP A 204 7.00 -3.32 -6.18
C TRP A 204 8.40 -3.78 -5.77
N GLY A 205 9.03 -3.07 -4.84
CA GLY A 205 10.39 -3.38 -4.35
C GLY A 205 11.53 -3.01 -5.31
N SER A 206 11.24 -2.36 -6.44
CA SER A 206 12.25 -2.07 -7.48
C SER A 206 13.00 -0.74 -7.28
N TRP A 207 12.71 0.03 -6.23
CA TRP A 207 13.27 1.38 -6.04
C TRP A 207 14.66 1.40 -5.38
N ARG A 208 15.19 0.25 -4.96
CA ARG A 208 16.51 0.16 -4.33
C ARG A 208 17.42 -0.91 -4.95
N ILE A 209 17.19 -1.40 -6.16
CA ILE A 209 18.06 -2.45 -6.74
C ILE A 209 19.43 -1.89 -7.12
#